data_AF-A0A1G2Z5I7-F1
#
_entry.id   AF-A0A1G2Z5I7-F1
#
_cell.length_a   1.000
_cell.length_b   1.000
_cell.length_c   1.000
_cell.angle_alpha   90.00
_cell.angle_beta   90.00
_cell.angle_gamma   90.00
#
_symmetry.space_group_name_H-M   'P 1'
#
loop_
_entity.id
_entity.type
_entity.pdbx_description
1 polymer ?
#
loop_
_entity_poly.entity_id
_entity_poly.type
_entity_poly.pdbx_seq_one_letter_code
_entity_poly.pdbx_strand_id
1 'polypeptide(L)'
;MQDPLVELSRYFCLWVDDWDRFVIVREVTLPPGFNRRSTDVLIELPEDYPMSPPGVAGSRIYVNAGLTFHRRIPAEYRECSSPTYGTPGFGPWAWICYEHIHWNPVRDNLVRFVEMLRADLTQPPTIQKP
;
A
#
# COMPACT_ATOMS: atom_id res chain seq x y z
N MET A 1 1.21 21.20 12.63
CA MET A 1 1.20 19.83 12.09
C MET A 1 1.52 19.95 10.60
N GLN A 2 2.57 19.29 10.10
CA GLN A 2 2.87 19.30 8.66
C GLN A 2 1.87 18.40 7.94
N ASP A 3 1.50 18.77 6.73
CA ASP A 3 0.61 17.98 5.89
C ASP A 3 1.31 16.65 5.51
N PRO A 4 0.71 15.50 5.83
CA PRO A 4 1.31 14.18 5.61
C PRO A 4 1.57 13.86 4.12
N LEU A 5 0.77 14.39 3.21
CA LEU A 5 0.95 14.20 1.76
C LEU A 5 2.10 15.07 1.24
N VAL A 6 2.23 16.29 1.77
CA VAL A 6 3.40 17.15 1.50
C VAL A 6 4.68 16.47 1.97
N GLU A 7 4.67 15.85 3.15
CA GLU A 7 5.84 15.11 3.64
C GLU A 7 6.17 13.91 2.75
N LEU A 8 5.15 13.10 2.41
CA LEU A 8 5.31 11.92 1.55
C LEU A 8 5.85 12.29 0.15
N SER A 9 5.38 13.40 -0.43
CA SER A 9 5.80 13.87 -1.76
C SER A 9 7.28 14.24 -1.86
N ARG A 10 7.96 14.44 -0.72
CA ARG A 10 9.42 14.70 -0.69
C ARG A 10 10.24 13.46 -1.04
N TYR A 11 9.66 12.28 -0.87
CA TYR A 11 10.33 10.99 -1.06
C TYR A 11 9.80 10.21 -2.26
N PHE A 12 8.55 10.46 -2.66
CA PHE A 12 7.87 9.69 -3.71
C PHE A 12 7.09 10.59 -4.67
N CYS A 13 6.95 10.11 -5.91
CA CYS A 13 5.99 10.67 -6.85
C CYS A 13 4.58 10.20 -6.47
N LEU A 14 3.66 11.15 -6.29
CA LEU A 14 2.30 10.87 -5.82
C LEU A 14 1.26 11.20 -6.89
N TRP A 15 0.18 10.43 -6.90
CA TRP A 15 -1.11 10.84 -7.42
C TRP A 15 -2.07 10.86 -6.25
N VAL A 16 -2.74 11.98 -6.02
CA VAL A 16 -3.65 12.17 -4.88
C VAL A 16 -5.04 12.41 -5.43
N ASP A 17 -6.04 11.77 -4.82
CA ASP A 17 -7.44 12.05 -5.12
C ASP A 17 -7.82 13.46 -4.63
N ASP A 18 -8.68 14.16 -5.38
CA ASP A 18 -9.08 15.54 -5.06
C ASP A 18 -9.76 15.71 -3.69
N TRP A 19 -10.20 14.61 -3.07
CA TRP A 19 -10.87 14.59 -1.76
C TRP A 19 -10.01 13.96 -0.67
N ASP A 20 -8.70 13.74 -0.93
CA ASP A 20 -7.77 13.07 -0.02
C ASP A 20 -8.27 11.70 0.48
N ARG A 21 -9.09 11.01 -0.31
CA ARG A 21 -9.63 9.69 0.05
C ARG A 21 -8.62 8.57 -0.14
N PHE A 22 -7.69 8.77 -1.06
CA PHE A 22 -6.59 7.86 -1.31
C PHE A 22 -5.41 8.57 -1.95
N VAL A 23 -4.23 7.96 -1.81
CA VAL A 23 -3.01 8.37 -2.49
C VAL A 23 -2.38 7.17 -3.17
N ILE A 24 -1.87 7.36 -4.38
CA ILE A 24 -1.06 6.39 -5.11
C ILE A 24 0.39 6.84 -5.03
N VAL A 25 1.22 6.03 -4.38
CA VAL A 25 2.67 6.18 -4.30
C VAL A 25 3.28 5.41 -5.46
N ARG A 26 3.97 6.10 -6.36
CA ARG A 26 4.52 5.50 -7.59
C ARG A 26 5.87 4.84 -7.34
N GLU A 27 6.12 3.76 -8.07
CA GLU A 27 7.44 3.10 -8.16
C GLU A 27 8.09 2.75 -6.81
N VAL A 28 7.30 2.35 -5.82
CA VAL A 28 7.79 1.85 -4.53
C VAL A 28 8.67 0.63 -4.78
N THR A 29 9.93 0.72 -4.35
CA THR A 29 10.92 -0.33 -4.58
C THR A 29 10.55 -1.59 -3.82
N LEU A 30 10.45 -2.69 -4.56
CA LEU A 30 10.19 -4.02 -4.01
C LEU A 30 11.51 -4.65 -3.52
N PRO A 31 11.48 -5.38 -2.41
CA PRO A 31 12.62 -6.17 -1.96
C PRO A 31 13.07 -7.22 -2.99
N PRO A 32 14.34 -7.69 -2.93
CA PRO A 32 14.80 -8.78 -3.79
C PRO A 32 13.95 -10.05 -3.61
N GLY A 33 13.68 -10.75 -4.73
CA GLY A 33 12.89 -11.98 -4.73
C GLY A 33 11.53 -11.84 -5.42
N PHE A 34 11.02 -10.61 -5.57
CA PHE A 34 9.86 -10.35 -6.42
C PHE A 34 10.18 -10.48 -7.91
N ASN A 35 9.15 -10.74 -8.71
CA ASN A 35 9.22 -10.76 -10.18
C ASN A 35 9.32 -9.37 -10.83
N ARG A 36 9.28 -8.29 -10.03
CA ARG A 36 9.40 -6.90 -10.48
C ARG A 36 10.31 -6.13 -9.51
N ARG A 37 10.89 -5.02 -9.98
CA ARG A 37 11.75 -4.14 -9.15
C ARG A 37 10.96 -3.16 -8.30
N SER A 38 9.76 -2.80 -8.73
CA SER A 38 8.90 -1.84 -8.06
C SER A 38 7.43 -2.14 -8.31
N THR A 39 6.58 -1.53 -7.49
CA THR A 39 5.12 -1.49 -7.65
C THR A 39 4.63 -0.09 -7.30
N ASP A 40 3.51 0.31 -7.88
CA ASP A 40 2.72 1.38 -7.31
C ASP A 40 1.97 0.85 -6.09
N VAL A 41 1.72 1.73 -5.12
CA VAL A 41 0.98 1.43 -3.90
C VAL A 41 -0.17 2.41 -3.80
N LEU A 42 -1.40 1.91 -3.81
CA LEU A 42 -2.57 2.71 -3.47
C LEU A 42 -2.87 2.55 -1.99
N ILE A 43 -2.98 3.66 -1.29
CA ILE A 43 -3.29 3.74 0.14
C ILE A 43 -4.64 4.47 0.25
N GLU A 44 -5.69 3.74 0.59
CA GLU A 44 -6.95 4.39 0.99
C GLU A 44 -6.77 4.99 2.39
N LEU A 45 -7.22 6.23 2.55
CA LEU A 45 -7.13 6.95 3.80
C LEU A 45 -8.45 6.80 4.56
N PRO A 46 -8.42 6.46 5.87
CA PRO A 46 -9.62 6.48 6.67
C PRO A 46 -10.12 7.92 6.86
N GLU A 47 -11.43 8.09 7.06
CA GLU A 47 -12.05 9.43 7.18
C GLU A 47 -11.48 10.26 8.35
N ASP A 48 -10.97 9.60 9.39
CA ASP A 48 -10.40 10.22 10.59
C ASP A 48 -8.87 10.27 10.56
N TYR A 49 -8.23 10.01 9.42
CA TYR A 49 -6.77 10.07 9.29
C TYR A 49 -6.22 11.42 9.83
N PRO A 50 -5.17 11.44 10.67
CA PRO A 50 -4.28 10.33 11.04
C PRO A 50 -4.67 9.56 12.31
N MET A 51 -5.88 9.73 12.86
CA MET A 51 -6.27 9.07 14.12
C MET A 51 -6.31 7.54 13.98
N SER A 52 -6.80 7.04 12.85
CA SER A 52 -6.73 5.62 12.48
C SER A 52 -5.68 5.36 11.39
N PRO A 53 -5.01 4.19 11.39
CA PRO A 53 -4.08 3.83 10.32
C PRO A 53 -4.82 3.51 9.01
N PRO A 54 -4.17 3.77 7.86
CA PRO A 54 -4.56 3.16 6.59
C PRO A 54 -4.45 1.63 6.64
N GLY A 55 -5.19 0.95 5.76
CA GLY A 55 -5.04 -0.48 5.51
C GLY A 55 -5.79 -1.44 6.43
N VAL A 56 -6.44 -0.92 7.47
CA VAL A 56 -7.33 -1.69 8.36
C VAL A 56 -8.75 -1.11 8.35
N ALA A 57 -9.68 -1.89 8.89
CA ALA A 57 -11.10 -1.55 8.97
C ALA A 57 -11.69 -1.21 7.59
N GLY A 58 -12.14 0.04 7.39
CA GLY A 58 -12.76 0.50 6.15
C GLY A 58 -11.78 0.92 5.06
N SER A 59 -10.49 0.99 5.35
CA SER A 59 -9.44 1.40 4.40
C SER A 59 -8.57 0.22 3.98
N ARG A 60 -8.10 0.22 2.73
CA ARG A 60 -7.31 -0.88 2.15
C ARG A 60 -6.04 -0.40 1.46
N ILE A 61 -5.08 -1.31 1.35
CA ILE A 61 -3.80 -1.09 0.66
C ILE A 61 -3.74 -1.96 -0.57
N TYR A 62 -3.46 -1.35 -1.71
CA TYR A 62 -3.33 -2.08 -2.96
C TYR A 62 -1.95 -1.91 -3.57
N VAL A 63 -1.54 -2.93 -4.31
CA VAL A 63 -0.33 -2.94 -5.14
C VAL A 63 -0.70 -3.41 -6.54
N ASN A 64 0.19 -3.23 -7.53
CA ASN A 64 -0.06 -3.73 -8.87
C ASN A 64 -0.29 -5.25 -8.85
N ALA A 65 -1.29 -5.71 -9.59
CA ALA A 65 -1.58 -7.13 -9.75
C ALA A 65 -0.42 -7.90 -10.42
N GLY A 66 -0.42 -9.23 -10.27
CA GLY A 66 0.59 -10.15 -10.79
C GLY A 66 1.93 -10.16 -10.04
N LEU A 67 2.00 -9.72 -8.78
CA LEU A 67 3.21 -9.86 -7.97
C LEU A 67 3.40 -11.30 -7.47
N THR A 68 4.63 -11.79 -7.59
CA THR A 68 5.04 -13.09 -7.02
C THR A 68 6.38 -12.96 -6.34
N PHE A 69 6.55 -13.63 -5.20
CA PHE A 69 7.79 -13.71 -4.44
C PHE A 69 8.38 -15.11 -4.57
N HIS A 70 9.59 -15.23 -5.12
CA HIS A 70 10.23 -16.51 -5.46
C HIS A 70 9.28 -17.49 -6.21
N ARG A 71 8.52 -16.96 -7.18
CA ARG A 71 7.53 -17.68 -8.00
C ARG A 71 6.32 -18.21 -7.22
N ARG A 72 6.10 -17.76 -5.99
CA ARG A 72 4.91 -18.06 -5.18
C ARG A 72 4.08 -16.81 -4.94
N ILE A 73 2.81 -17.01 -4.61
CA ILE A 73 1.87 -15.91 -4.32
C ILE A 73 2.02 -15.55 -2.84
N PRO A 74 2.23 -14.27 -2.48
CA PRO A 74 2.21 -13.85 -1.08
C PRO A 74 0.85 -14.20 -0.42
N ALA A 75 0.85 -14.68 0.83
CA ALA A 75 -0.34 -15.22 1.47
C ALA A 75 -1.44 -14.18 1.70
N GLU A 76 -1.05 -12.96 2.08
CA GLU A 76 -1.95 -11.84 2.36
C GLU A 76 -2.36 -11.04 1.12
N TYR A 77 -1.99 -11.53 -0.05
CA TYR A 77 -2.20 -10.86 -1.32
C TYR A 77 -3.41 -11.46 -2.04
N ARG A 78 -4.36 -10.59 -2.42
CA ARG A 78 -5.62 -10.94 -3.09
C ARG A 78 -5.65 -10.34 -4.50
N GLU A 79 -5.46 -11.19 -5.51
CA GLU A 79 -5.42 -10.79 -6.92
C GLU A 79 -6.73 -10.13 -7.40
N CYS A 80 -6.61 -9.26 -8.41
CA CYS A 80 -7.73 -8.62 -9.11
C CYS A 80 -8.76 -7.96 -8.17
N SER A 81 -8.29 -7.34 -7.09
CA SER A 81 -9.15 -6.66 -6.13
C SER A 81 -9.39 -5.21 -6.59
N SER A 82 -10.65 -4.78 -6.57
CA SER A 82 -11.00 -3.40 -6.90
C SER A 82 -10.82 -2.49 -5.68
N PRO A 83 -10.16 -1.32 -5.84
CA PRO A 83 -10.25 -0.23 -4.88
C PRO A 83 -11.68 0.24 -4.65
N THR A 84 -11.93 0.82 -3.49
CA THR A 84 -13.22 1.44 -3.11
C THR A 84 -13.54 2.62 -4.02
N TYR A 85 -12.51 3.37 -4.44
CA TYR A 85 -12.62 4.55 -5.27
C TYR A 85 -12.08 4.31 -6.70
N GLY A 86 -12.60 5.04 -7.67
CA GLY A 86 -12.13 4.96 -9.06
C GLY A 86 -10.69 5.47 -9.20
N THR A 87 -9.84 4.71 -9.90
CA THR A 87 -8.40 5.00 -10.07
C THR A 87 -8.05 5.08 -11.56
N PRO A 88 -8.51 6.12 -12.27
CA PRO A 88 -8.43 6.17 -13.73
C PRO A 88 -6.99 6.15 -14.23
N GLY A 89 -6.68 5.20 -15.12
CA GLY A 89 -5.34 5.03 -15.68
C GLY A 89 -4.38 4.24 -14.80
N PHE A 90 -4.82 3.73 -13.65
CA PHE A 90 -4.01 2.90 -12.75
C PHE A 90 -4.58 1.49 -12.58
N GLY A 91 -3.76 0.58 -12.05
CA GLY A 91 -4.07 -0.84 -11.91
C GLY A 91 -3.64 -1.67 -13.13
N PRO A 92 -4.08 -2.94 -13.23
CA PRO A 92 -4.94 -3.66 -12.28
C PRO A 92 -4.32 -3.80 -10.89
N TRP A 93 -5.17 -3.93 -9.89
CA TRP A 93 -4.81 -3.90 -8.47
C TRP A 93 -4.96 -5.27 -7.80
N ALA A 94 -4.14 -5.49 -6.78
CA ALA A 94 -4.26 -6.57 -5.83
C ALA A 94 -4.21 -6.00 -4.41
N TRP A 95 -5.05 -6.52 -3.52
CA TRP A 95 -5.17 -6.05 -2.16
C TRP A 95 -4.17 -6.78 -1.25
N ILE A 96 -3.45 -6.02 -0.41
CA ILE A 96 -2.68 -6.55 0.71
C ILE A 96 -3.54 -6.42 1.96
N CYS A 97 -3.94 -7.56 2.52
CA CYS A 97 -4.80 -7.61 3.69
C CYS A 97 -3.97 -7.44 4.97
N TYR A 98 -4.18 -6.33 5.66
CA TYR A 98 -3.67 -6.13 7.02
C TYR A 98 -4.80 -6.39 8.02
N GLU A 99 -4.62 -7.40 8.88
CA GLU A 99 -5.57 -7.65 9.98
C GLU A 99 -5.40 -6.66 11.13
N HIS A 100 -4.15 -6.28 11.42
CA HIS A 100 -3.82 -5.36 12.50
C HIS A 100 -2.56 -4.54 12.16
N ILE A 101 -2.56 -3.26 12.56
CA ILE A 101 -1.41 -2.35 12.44
C ILE A 101 -1.28 -1.60 13.76
N HIS A 102 -0.10 -1.68 14.37
CA HIS A 102 0.23 -0.88 15.55
C HIS A 102 0.54 0.56 15.12
N TRP A 103 -0.46 1.43 15.23
CA TRP A 103 -0.37 2.83 14.80
C TRP A 103 -0.37 3.80 15.98
N ASN A 104 0.54 4.78 15.92
CA ASN A 104 0.56 5.91 16.82
C ASN A 104 0.28 7.20 16.05
N PRO A 105 -0.90 7.83 16.21
CA PRO A 105 -1.30 9.00 15.42
C PRO A 105 -0.45 10.25 15.66
N VAL A 106 0.38 10.26 16.71
CA VAL A 106 1.29 11.36 17.04
C VAL A 106 2.68 11.16 16.40
N ARG A 107 3.07 9.92 16.12
CA ARG A 107 4.44 9.56 15.69
C ARG A 107 4.52 8.97 14.29
N ASP A 108 3.45 8.34 13.82
CA ASP A 108 3.45 7.59 12.58
C ASP A 108 2.75 8.40 11.48
N ASN A 109 3.27 8.28 10.27
CA ASN A 109 2.82 9.01 9.08
C ASN A 109 2.88 8.10 7.85
N LEU A 110 2.45 8.60 6.69
CA LEU A 110 2.45 7.81 5.45
C LEU A 110 3.84 7.36 5.02
N VAL A 111 4.89 8.13 5.31
CA VAL A 111 6.28 7.72 5.01
C VAL A 111 6.61 6.45 5.78
N ARG A 112 6.35 6.45 7.09
CA ARG A 112 6.58 5.27 7.94
C ARG A 112 5.69 4.10 7.54
N PHE A 113 4.45 4.37 7.11
CA PHE A 113 3.55 3.35 6.60
C PHE A 113 4.12 2.64 5.36
N VAL A 114 4.64 3.40 4.38
CA VAL A 114 5.29 2.82 3.19
C VAL A 114 6.52 2.00 3.56
N GLU A 115 7.33 2.44 4.53
CA GLU A 115 8.48 1.66 5.00
C GLU A 115 8.07 0.38 5.74
N MET A 116 6.99 0.42 6.53
CA MET A 116 6.41 -0.79 7.13
C MET A 116 5.95 -1.78 6.07
N LEU A 117 5.21 -1.31 5.05
CA LEU A 117 4.81 -2.14 3.91
C LEU A 117 6.02 -2.77 3.22
N ARG A 118 7.10 -2.01 2.99
CA ARG A 118 8.34 -2.55 2.40
C ARG A 118 8.98 -3.60 3.29
N ALA A 119 8.95 -3.42 4.62
CA ALA A 119 9.46 -4.39 5.57
C ALA A 119 8.64 -5.69 5.51
N ASP A 120 7.32 -5.63 5.49
CA ASP A 120 6.44 -6.80 5.40
C ASP A 120 6.65 -7.58 4.10
N LEU A 121 6.94 -6.85 3.01
CA LEU A 121 7.26 -7.44 1.72
C LEU A 121 8.69 -8.00 1.63
N THR A 122 9.55 -7.86 2.64
CA THR A 122 10.94 -8.35 2.55
C THR A 122 11.03 -9.87 2.56
N GLN A 123 10.19 -10.54 3.35
CA GLN A 123 10.06 -12.00 3.37
C GLN A 123 8.60 -12.39 3.64
N PRO A 124 7.69 -12.13 2.68
CA PRO A 124 6.28 -12.35 2.90
C PRO A 124 6.01 -13.86 3.03
N PRO A 125 5.08 -14.28 3.90
CA PRO A 125 4.57 -15.64 3.84
C PRO A 125 4.01 -15.90 2.45
N THR A 126 4.22 -17.10 1.91
CA THR A 126 3.75 -17.46 0.56
C THR A 126 2.93 -18.73 0.57
N ILE A 127 1.90 -18.77 -0.27
CA ILE A 127 1.11 -19.97 -0.54
C ILE A 127 1.55 -20.59 -1.87
N GLN A 128 1.48 -21.93 -1.96
CA GLN A 128 1.65 -22.60 -3.24
C GLN A 128 0.47 -22.25 -4.15
N LYS A 129 0.77 -21.97 -5.41
CA LYS A 129 -0.26 -21.89 -6.44
C LYS A 129 -0.89 -23.29 -6.56
N PRO A 130 -2.22 -23.44 -6.49
CA PRO A 130 -2.87 -24.73 -6.70
C PRO A 130 -2.52 -25.32 -8.08
#